data_AF-A0A1E1W1I9-F1
#
_entry.id   AF-A0A1E1W1I9-F1
#
_cell.length_a   1.000
_cell.length_b   1.000
_cell.length_c   1.000
_cell.angle_alpha   90.00
_cell.angle_beta   90.00
_cell.angle_gamma   90.00
#
_symmetry.space_group_name_H-M   'P 1'
#
loop_
_entity.id
_entity.type
_entity.pdbx_description
1 polymer ?
#
loop_
_entity_poly.entity_id
_entity_poly.type
_entity_poly.pdbx_seq_one_letter_code
_entity_poly.pdbx_strand_id
1 'polypeptide(L)'
;MDSKRQSYYEREYGKPQRKQPKVLSNYAKFLKNLHTEQIAKLHAKNQHECDLLEDLRTYTIKRSAIEKSYSEALLKISSAYLNKKIPNIPDIKTDGAEEKWNMWNVWRTVLEENEKLARARLAAVEVFQQQIADEAKFLRQHKLNVAKKCTDTLAQAHKELQLTVLDVDKNKKMYFDEEHTAHDVRDKAKDIEEKLKKKKGSFFQSITSLQKNSAKVSSRRDQLEEKSTGARNDYLLSIAAANAHQNRYFLVELQSCMQSMESSVYEKVSEFLTLMGRTELLTCSATQHSFGKIRDQAQQLTREYNLQCLYLYYPVLKQHIQYEYEPCDNDPVDTVTMDHESVVQTLAQEARRWATRVVRETALVRDATRKIHLYQAMRDAGQKVDPNDPNGPELEVRLDELRATIRRSETSKVKYEARLECLRNSGAPVDEWLKEVDLLAVQDTLPRSSSLLSV
;
A
#
# COMPACT_ATOMS: atom_id res chain seq x y z
N MET A 1 16.55 49.52 9.24
CA MET A 1 15.94 48.24 8.79
C MET A 1 15.18 47.51 9.90
N ASP A 2 15.24 47.95 11.16
CA ASP A 2 14.62 47.25 12.30
C ASP A 2 13.09 47.36 12.43
N SER A 3 12.48 48.49 12.04
CA SER A 3 11.03 48.71 12.23
C SER A 3 10.16 47.75 11.41
N LYS A 4 10.61 47.33 10.22
CA LYS A 4 9.88 46.36 9.37
C LYS A 4 9.94 44.93 9.91
N ARG A 5 11.07 44.50 10.50
CA ARG A 5 11.19 43.18 11.15
C ARG A 5 10.37 43.09 12.43
N GLN A 6 10.37 44.15 13.23
CA GLN A 6 9.52 44.27 14.42
C GLN A 6 8.03 44.17 14.06
N SER A 7 7.60 44.86 12.99
CA SER A 7 6.22 44.86 12.49
C SER A 7 5.74 43.52 11.91
N TYR A 8 6.67 42.69 11.39
CA TYR A 8 6.35 41.34 10.90
C TYR A 8 6.16 40.37 12.07
N TYR A 9 7.08 40.39 13.04
CA TYR A 9 7.01 39.53 14.23
C TYR A 9 5.75 39.79 15.08
N GLU A 10 5.40 41.07 15.30
CA GLU A 10 4.19 41.43 16.05
C GLU A 10 2.89 41.04 15.35
N ARG A 11 2.92 40.90 14.01
CA ARG A 11 1.79 40.44 13.20
C ARG A 11 1.60 38.92 13.24
N GLU A 12 2.68 38.16 13.18
CA GLU A 12 2.68 36.68 13.13
C GLU A 12 2.52 36.04 14.51
N TYR A 13 3.23 36.54 15.53
CA TYR A 13 3.36 35.88 16.84
C TYR A 13 2.70 36.66 17.98
N GLY A 14 2.00 37.75 17.66
CA GLY A 14 1.44 38.69 18.63
C GLY A 14 2.50 39.59 19.28
N LYS A 15 2.07 40.65 19.96
CA LYS A 15 2.99 41.47 20.76
C LYS A 15 3.64 40.58 21.83
N PRO A 16 4.96 40.66 22.03
CA PRO A 16 5.61 39.93 23.12
C PRO A 16 4.83 40.23 24.41
N GLN A 17 4.44 39.19 25.14
CA GLN A 17 3.81 39.36 26.45
C GLN A 17 4.80 40.09 27.35
N ARG A 18 4.65 41.41 27.42
CA ARG A 18 5.27 42.24 28.44
C ARG A 18 4.56 41.89 29.73
N LYS A 19 4.98 40.80 30.37
CA LYS A 19 4.81 40.68 31.82
C LYS A 19 5.65 41.81 32.41
N GLN A 20 5.09 43.02 32.51
CA GLN A 20 5.65 44.06 33.34
C GLN A 20 5.52 43.55 34.78
N PRO A 21 6.61 43.10 35.40
CA PRO A 21 6.52 42.54 36.73
C PRO A 21 6.29 43.71 37.67
N LYS A 22 5.21 43.65 38.46
CA LYS A 22 4.97 44.58 39.56
C LYS A 22 6.15 44.45 40.53
N VAL A 23 7.11 45.37 40.41
CA VAL A 23 8.28 45.57 41.28
C VAL A 23 9.07 44.27 41.53
N LEU A 24 9.82 43.79 40.53
CA LEU A 24 10.89 42.83 40.80
C LEU A 24 12.01 43.56 41.54
N SER A 25 12.31 43.15 42.77
CA SER A 25 13.46 43.67 43.52
C SER A 25 14.81 43.18 42.96
N ASN A 26 14.82 42.30 41.95
CA ASN A 26 16.05 41.75 41.35
C ASN A 26 15.83 41.24 39.91
N TYR A 27 16.14 42.07 38.90
CA TYR A 27 15.97 41.72 37.49
C TYR A 27 16.96 40.63 37.04
N ALA A 28 18.19 40.65 37.55
CA ALA A 28 19.22 39.66 37.22
C ALA A 28 18.80 38.24 37.61
N LYS A 29 18.20 38.06 38.80
CA LYS A 29 17.71 36.74 39.26
C LYS A 29 16.59 36.20 38.37
N PHE A 30 15.62 37.05 38.03
CA PHE A 30 14.52 36.66 37.15
C PHE A 30 15.03 36.24 35.77
N LEU A 31 15.92 37.06 35.18
CA LEU A 31 16.49 36.80 33.86
C LEU A 31 17.28 35.49 33.82
N LYS A 32 18.08 35.22 34.86
CA LYS A 32 18.85 33.97 34.96
C LYS A 32 17.94 32.73 34.98
N ASN A 33 16.83 32.79 35.72
CA ASN A 33 15.85 31.70 35.75
C ASN A 33 15.19 31.50 34.38
N LEU A 34 14.77 32.59 33.73
CA LEU A 34 14.18 32.54 32.39
C LEU A 34 15.15 31.92 31.36
N HIS A 35 16.41 32.35 31.37
CA HIS A 35 17.45 31.83 30.49
C HIS A 35 17.69 30.32 30.69
N THR A 36 17.69 29.88 31.96
CA THR A 36 17.83 28.45 32.30
C THR A 36 16.65 27.65 31.75
N GLU A 37 15.43 28.17 31.89
CA GLU A 37 14.23 27.52 31.33
C GLU A 37 14.26 27.50 29.79
N GLN A 38 14.70 28.57 29.14
CA GLN A 38 14.83 28.62 27.67
C GLN A 38 15.76 27.53 27.14
N ILE A 39 16.95 27.35 27.74
CA ILE A 39 17.87 26.27 27.36
C ILE A 39 17.22 24.89 27.57
N ALA A 40 16.57 24.68 28.73
CA ALA A 40 15.90 23.41 29.02
C ALA A 40 14.79 23.10 28.00
N LYS A 41 13.99 24.09 27.59
CA LYS A 41 12.93 23.91 26.60
C LYS A 41 13.48 23.69 25.18
N LEU A 42 14.59 24.33 24.82
CA LEU A 42 15.26 24.07 23.54
C LEU A 42 15.83 22.65 23.47
N HIS A 43 16.44 22.16 24.55
CA HIS A 43 16.87 20.77 24.63
C HIS A 43 15.69 19.79 24.50
N ALA A 44 14.59 20.05 25.20
CA ALA A 44 13.38 19.21 25.10
C ALA A 44 12.81 19.19 23.67
N LYS A 45 12.70 20.37 23.01
CA LYS A 45 12.28 20.46 21.60
C LYS A 45 13.16 19.60 20.70
N ASN A 46 14.47 19.77 20.77
CA ASN A 46 15.40 19.02 19.93
C ASN A 46 15.34 17.52 20.23
N GLN A 47 15.17 17.14 21.50
CA GLN A 47 15.01 15.74 21.90
C GLN A 47 13.77 15.12 21.27
N HIS A 48 12.60 15.77 21.36
CA HIS A 48 11.37 15.27 20.73
C HIS A 48 11.51 15.10 19.21
N GLU A 49 12.19 16.03 18.54
CA GLU A 49 12.48 15.89 17.10
C GLU A 49 13.43 14.73 16.80
N CYS A 50 14.43 14.49 17.64
CA CYS A 50 15.34 13.33 17.52
C CYS A 50 14.63 12.00 17.80
N ASP A 51 13.68 11.99 18.72
CA ASP A 51 12.88 10.80 19.05
C ASP A 51 11.96 10.46 17.88
N LEU A 52 11.30 11.45 17.25
CA LEU A 52 10.51 11.24 16.04
C LEU A 52 11.34 10.64 14.89
N LEU A 53 12.59 11.12 14.70
CA LEU A 53 13.48 10.55 13.68
C LEU A 53 13.84 9.08 13.98
N GLU A 54 14.03 8.73 15.25
CA GLU A 54 14.30 7.34 15.64
C GLU A 54 13.05 6.46 15.51
N ASP A 55 11.87 6.98 15.80
CA ASP A 55 10.59 6.28 15.58
C ASP A 55 10.36 6.01 14.09
N LEU A 56 10.53 7.02 13.23
CA LEU A 56 10.44 6.86 11.77
C LEU A 56 11.40 5.80 11.27
N ARG A 57 12.66 5.83 11.74
CA ARG A 57 13.68 4.86 11.37
C ARG A 57 13.31 3.45 11.82
N THR A 58 12.99 3.26 13.10
CA THR A 58 12.72 1.92 13.65
C THR A 58 11.45 1.31 13.08
N TYR A 59 10.41 2.12 12.86
CA TYR A 59 9.21 1.69 12.15
C TYR A 59 9.55 1.22 10.72
N THR A 60 10.31 2.03 9.98
CA THR A 60 10.70 1.72 8.60
C THR A 60 11.50 0.42 8.50
N ILE A 61 12.45 0.20 9.42
CA ILE A 61 13.24 -1.04 9.49
C ILE A 61 12.34 -2.25 9.76
N LYS A 62 11.46 -2.16 10.77
CA LYS A 62 10.56 -3.27 11.14
C LYS A 62 9.59 -3.61 10.00
N ARG A 63 8.99 -2.58 9.39
CA ARG A 63 8.10 -2.75 8.23
C ARG A 63 8.84 -3.39 7.06
N SER A 64 10.04 -2.90 6.75
CA SER A 64 10.86 -3.41 5.66
C SER A 64 11.26 -4.87 5.86
N ALA A 65 11.52 -5.29 7.11
CA ALA A 65 11.82 -6.69 7.43
C ALA A 65 10.62 -7.62 7.17
N ILE A 66 9.40 -7.17 7.50
CA ILE A 66 8.16 -7.91 7.22
C ILE A 66 7.98 -8.07 5.69
N GLU A 67 8.08 -6.96 4.95
CA GLU A 67 7.89 -6.95 3.50
C GLU A 67 8.96 -7.79 2.78
N LYS A 68 10.21 -7.75 3.27
CA LYS A 68 11.30 -8.58 2.76
C LYS A 68 11.01 -10.07 2.94
N SER A 69 10.62 -10.49 4.13
CA SER A 69 10.28 -11.90 4.41
C SER A 69 9.14 -12.39 3.51
N TYR A 70 8.08 -11.59 3.36
CA TYR A 70 6.97 -11.89 2.47
C TYR A 70 7.42 -12.03 1.00
N SER A 71 8.23 -11.08 0.53
CA SER A 71 8.69 -11.05 -0.86
C SER A 71 9.65 -12.20 -1.18
N GLU A 72 10.58 -12.53 -0.27
CA GLU A 72 11.47 -13.67 -0.43
C GLU A 72 10.71 -15.00 -0.43
N ALA A 73 9.68 -15.14 0.41
CA ALA A 73 8.83 -16.32 0.44
C ALA A 73 8.05 -16.49 -0.87
N LEU A 74 7.47 -15.41 -1.42
CA LEU A 74 6.80 -15.43 -2.72
C LEU A 74 7.76 -15.76 -3.86
N LEU A 75 8.94 -15.13 -3.89
CA LEU A 75 9.95 -15.40 -4.90
C LEU A 75 10.37 -16.88 -4.88
N LYS A 76 10.60 -17.43 -3.68
CA LYS A 76 10.99 -18.84 -3.51
C LYS A 76 9.95 -19.80 -4.09
N ILE A 77 8.65 -19.58 -3.81
CA ILE A 77 7.61 -20.47 -4.35
C ILE A 77 7.45 -20.29 -5.86
N SER A 78 7.45 -19.06 -6.37
CA SER A 78 7.30 -18.79 -7.81
C SER A 78 8.44 -19.42 -8.60
N SER A 79 9.68 -19.20 -8.19
CA SER A 79 10.85 -19.76 -8.87
C SER A 79 10.90 -21.29 -8.75
N ALA A 80 10.45 -21.88 -7.63
CA ALA A 80 10.36 -23.33 -7.50
C ALA A 80 9.39 -23.96 -8.52
N TYR A 81 8.24 -23.33 -8.77
CA TYR A 81 7.28 -23.80 -9.77
C TYR A 81 7.72 -23.51 -11.20
N LEU A 82 8.40 -22.38 -11.45
CA LEU A 82 8.98 -22.07 -12.78
C LEU A 82 10.07 -23.05 -13.18
N ASN A 83 10.89 -23.49 -12.22
CA ASN A 83 11.96 -24.46 -12.47
C ASN A 83 11.47 -25.91 -12.54
N LYS A 84 10.19 -26.17 -12.23
CA LYS A 84 9.63 -27.51 -12.34
C LYS A 84 9.53 -27.90 -13.81
N LYS A 85 10.01 -29.10 -14.15
CA LYS A 85 9.83 -29.66 -15.49
C LYS A 85 8.35 -29.97 -15.72
N ILE A 86 7.67 -29.06 -16.41
CA ILE A 86 6.30 -29.22 -16.90
C ILE A 86 6.31 -29.27 -18.44
N PRO A 87 5.36 -29.99 -19.07
CA PRO A 87 5.21 -29.95 -20.53
C PRO A 87 5.08 -28.50 -21.01
N ASN A 88 5.97 -28.09 -21.92
CA ASN A 88 5.95 -26.76 -22.51
C ASN A 88 5.13 -26.79 -23.79
N ILE A 89 3.81 -26.89 -23.65
CA ILE A 89 2.90 -26.89 -24.79
C ILE A 89 2.87 -25.46 -25.37
N PRO A 90 3.30 -25.27 -26.63
CA PRO A 90 3.39 -23.94 -27.22
C PRO A 90 2.00 -23.39 -27.56
N ASP A 91 1.88 -22.06 -27.52
CA ASP A 91 0.76 -21.38 -28.15
C ASP A 91 0.88 -21.41 -29.67
N ILE A 92 -0.26 -21.35 -30.34
CA ILE A 92 -0.33 -21.28 -31.80
C ILE A 92 -0.08 -19.84 -32.22
N LYS A 93 1.00 -19.61 -32.96
CA LYS A 93 1.29 -18.29 -33.53
C LYS A 93 0.56 -18.16 -34.86
N THR A 94 -0.38 -17.24 -34.93
CA THR A 94 -1.08 -16.86 -36.17
C THR A 94 -0.96 -15.36 -36.36
N ASP A 95 -0.28 -14.93 -37.42
CA ASP A 95 -0.11 -13.51 -37.75
C ASP A 95 -1.47 -12.86 -38.01
N GLY A 96 -1.75 -11.75 -37.31
CA GLY A 96 -2.98 -10.97 -37.47
C GLY A 96 -4.22 -11.51 -36.75
N ALA A 97 -4.11 -12.63 -36.01
CA ALA A 97 -5.18 -13.13 -35.16
C ALA A 97 -5.17 -12.47 -33.77
N GLU A 98 -6.32 -12.47 -33.09
CA GLU A 98 -6.39 -12.12 -31.67
C GLU A 98 -5.44 -13.01 -30.86
N GLU A 99 -4.69 -12.41 -29.93
CA GLU A 99 -3.85 -13.16 -28.99
C GLU A 99 -4.73 -14.15 -28.20
N LYS A 100 -4.27 -15.39 -28.10
CA LYS A 100 -4.92 -16.45 -27.32
C LYS A 100 -3.87 -17.22 -26.54
N TRP A 101 -4.25 -17.68 -25.35
CA TRP A 101 -3.34 -18.34 -24.43
C TRP A 101 -3.84 -19.73 -24.07
N ASN A 102 -2.91 -20.69 -24.01
CA ASN A 102 -3.19 -22.00 -23.44
C ASN A 102 -3.01 -21.96 -21.91
N MET A 103 -3.61 -22.93 -21.22
CA MET A 103 -3.65 -22.93 -19.75
C MET A 103 -2.27 -23.04 -19.09
N TRP A 104 -1.29 -23.67 -19.74
CA TRP A 104 0.08 -23.80 -19.22
C TRP A 104 0.83 -22.46 -19.28
N ASN A 105 0.65 -21.70 -20.35
CA ASN A 105 1.26 -20.38 -20.47
C ASN A 105 0.60 -19.34 -19.58
N VAL A 106 -0.74 -19.39 -19.39
CA VAL A 106 -1.39 -18.53 -18.39
C VAL A 106 -0.86 -18.83 -16.98
N TRP A 107 -0.68 -20.11 -16.62
CA TRP A 107 -0.07 -20.47 -15.34
C TRP A 107 1.38 -19.97 -15.22
N ARG A 108 2.17 -20.05 -16.29
CA ARG A 108 3.52 -19.48 -16.32
C ARG A 108 3.49 -17.96 -16.08
N THR A 109 2.58 -17.23 -16.72
CA THR A 109 2.39 -15.79 -16.48
C THR A 109 2.10 -15.48 -15.01
N VAL A 110 1.26 -16.29 -14.34
CA VAL A 110 1.00 -16.13 -12.90
C VAL A 110 2.29 -16.18 -12.08
N LEU A 111 3.16 -17.14 -12.37
CA LEU A 111 4.42 -17.30 -11.65
C LEU A 111 5.41 -16.17 -11.95
N GLU A 112 5.56 -15.79 -13.22
CA GLU A 112 6.45 -14.71 -13.67
C GLU A 112 6.04 -13.34 -13.12
N GLU A 113 4.74 -13.02 -13.16
CA GLU A 113 4.24 -11.76 -12.61
C GLU A 113 4.37 -11.72 -11.08
N ASN A 114 4.18 -12.84 -10.37
CA ASN A 114 4.45 -12.89 -8.92
C ASN A 114 5.94 -12.69 -8.60
N GLU A 115 6.85 -13.31 -9.35
CA GLU A 115 8.29 -13.08 -9.21
C GLU A 115 8.66 -11.60 -9.45
N LYS A 116 8.09 -10.99 -10.50
CA LYS A 116 8.26 -9.57 -10.78
C LYS A 116 7.77 -8.69 -9.63
N LEU A 117 6.60 -8.96 -9.06
CA LEU A 117 6.07 -8.20 -7.93
C LEU A 117 6.90 -8.38 -6.65
N ALA A 118 7.39 -9.60 -6.38
CA ALA A 118 8.30 -9.86 -5.26
C ALA A 118 9.60 -9.04 -5.39
N ARG A 119 10.21 -9.00 -6.59
CA ARG A 119 11.40 -8.17 -6.86
C ARG A 119 11.12 -6.69 -6.70
N ALA A 120 9.96 -6.20 -7.16
CA ALA A 120 9.56 -4.80 -6.99
C ALA A 120 9.42 -4.39 -5.51
N ARG A 121 8.85 -5.27 -4.68
CA ARG A 121 8.77 -5.06 -3.22
C ARG A 121 10.14 -5.03 -2.55
N LEU A 122 11.05 -5.92 -2.95
CA LEU A 122 12.43 -5.91 -2.44
C LEU A 122 13.16 -4.61 -2.80
N ALA A 123 12.99 -4.09 -4.02
CA ALA A 123 13.54 -2.80 -4.41
C ALA A 123 12.95 -1.64 -3.58
N ALA A 124 11.64 -1.66 -3.29
CA ALA A 124 11.01 -0.68 -2.40
C ALA A 124 11.59 -0.73 -0.97
N VAL A 125 11.83 -1.93 -0.45
CA VAL A 125 12.50 -2.14 0.85
C VAL A 125 13.90 -1.52 0.87
N GLU A 126 14.69 -1.71 -0.19
CA GLU A 126 16.02 -1.10 -0.30
C GLU A 126 15.94 0.44 -0.31
N VAL A 127 14.98 1.00 -1.06
CA VAL A 127 14.73 2.45 -1.08
C VAL A 127 14.40 2.96 0.32
N PHE A 128 13.50 2.30 1.06
CA PHE A 128 13.15 2.71 2.41
C PHE A 128 14.31 2.61 3.39
N GLN A 129 15.14 1.58 3.28
CA GLN A 129 16.30 1.43 4.13
C GLN A 129 17.30 2.58 3.90
N GLN A 130 17.64 2.86 2.64
CA GLN A 130 18.66 3.85 2.30
C GLN A 130 18.15 5.29 2.47
N GLN A 131 16.99 5.59 1.91
CA GLN A 131 16.51 6.98 1.77
C GLN A 131 15.68 7.46 2.96
N ILE A 132 15.27 6.56 3.87
CA ILE A 132 14.53 6.92 5.08
C ILE A 132 15.30 6.49 6.33
N ALA A 133 15.56 5.20 6.50
CA ALA A 133 16.12 4.70 7.76
C ALA A 133 17.56 5.20 8.01
N ASP A 134 18.43 5.16 7.00
CA ASP A 134 19.81 5.62 7.13
C ASP A 134 19.90 7.15 7.17
N GLU A 135 19.16 7.86 6.31
CA GLU A 135 19.10 9.33 6.32
C GLU A 135 18.54 9.88 7.65
N ALA A 136 17.49 9.29 8.21
CA ALA A 136 16.95 9.68 9.52
C ALA A 136 17.99 9.50 10.65
N LYS A 137 18.79 8.42 10.60
CA LYS A 137 19.90 8.20 11.54
C LYS A 137 20.94 9.30 11.44
N PHE A 138 21.37 9.65 10.22
CA PHE A 138 22.37 10.69 10.00
C PHE A 138 21.86 12.07 10.44
N LEU A 139 20.63 12.40 10.07
CA LEU A 139 20.01 13.66 10.46
C LEU A 139 19.87 13.80 11.98
N ARG A 140 19.46 12.72 12.67
CA ARG A 140 19.39 12.69 14.13
C ARG A 140 20.75 13.00 14.76
N GLN A 141 21.81 12.35 14.29
CA GLN A 141 23.16 12.60 14.80
C GLN A 141 23.62 14.04 14.52
N HIS A 142 23.31 14.56 13.33
CA HIS A 142 23.61 15.94 12.97
C HIS A 142 22.91 16.93 13.90
N LYS A 143 21.61 16.75 14.16
CA LYS A 143 20.84 17.60 15.10
C LYS A 143 21.42 17.62 16.50
N LEU A 144 21.81 16.46 17.05
CA LEU A 144 22.45 16.41 18.37
C LEU A 144 23.73 17.26 18.42
N ASN A 145 24.54 17.24 17.36
CA ASN A 145 25.76 18.02 17.25
C ASN A 145 25.48 19.52 17.09
N VAL A 146 24.49 19.89 16.27
CA VAL A 146 24.08 21.28 16.06
C VAL A 146 23.45 21.87 17.31
N ALA A 147 22.58 21.11 18.00
CA ALA A 147 21.91 21.55 19.21
C ALA A 147 22.92 21.97 20.28
N LYS A 148 23.97 21.16 20.50
CA LYS A 148 25.05 21.50 21.44
C LYS A 148 25.70 22.85 21.11
N LYS A 149 26.09 23.06 19.84
CA LYS A 149 26.71 24.32 19.39
C LYS A 149 25.77 25.51 19.56
N CYS A 150 24.50 25.33 19.24
CA CYS A 150 23.48 26.38 19.36
C CYS A 150 23.27 26.77 20.83
N THR A 151 23.17 25.80 21.74
CA THR A 151 23.01 26.08 23.17
C THR A 151 24.25 26.70 23.80
N ASP A 152 25.46 26.29 23.38
CA ASP A 152 26.71 26.90 23.86
C ASP A 152 26.78 28.39 23.44
N THR A 153 26.43 28.69 22.19
CA THR A 153 26.38 30.07 21.67
C THR A 153 25.32 30.90 22.39
N LEU A 154 24.13 30.33 22.62
CA LEU A 154 23.05 31.03 23.31
C LEU A 154 23.37 31.27 24.79
N ALA A 155 24.07 30.34 25.45
CA ALA A 155 24.53 30.50 26.83
C ALA A 155 25.54 31.65 26.97
N GLN A 156 26.37 31.88 25.94
CA GLN A 156 27.27 33.03 25.91
C GLN A 156 26.47 34.35 25.78
N ALA A 157 25.51 34.42 24.87
CA ALA A 157 24.60 35.57 24.75
C ALA A 157 23.82 35.83 26.07
N HIS A 158 23.38 34.77 26.74
CA HIS A 158 22.75 34.86 28.06
C HIS A 158 23.65 35.52 29.09
N LYS A 159 24.93 35.15 29.12
CA LYS A 159 25.91 35.72 30.06
C LYS A 159 26.13 37.21 29.78
N GLU A 160 26.27 37.60 28.52
CA GLU A 160 26.46 39.00 28.11
C GLU A 160 25.26 39.88 28.47
N LEU A 161 24.05 39.39 28.23
CA LEU A 161 22.82 40.08 28.61
C LEU A 161 22.65 40.17 30.13
N GLN A 162 22.99 39.10 30.87
CA GLN A 162 22.98 39.13 32.33
C GLN A 162 23.97 40.16 32.90
N LEU A 163 25.18 40.28 32.32
CA LEU A 163 26.13 41.34 32.69
C LEU A 163 25.55 42.73 32.46
N THR A 164 24.87 42.93 31.33
CA THR A 164 24.21 44.22 31.02
C THR A 164 23.13 44.57 32.04
N VAL A 165 22.37 43.59 32.53
CA VAL A 165 21.34 43.80 33.57
C VAL A 165 21.97 44.04 34.95
N LEU A 166 23.15 43.49 35.25
CA LEU A 166 23.86 43.79 36.49
C LEU A 166 24.26 45.27 36.57
N ASP A 167 24.62 45.90 35.45
CA ASP A 167 24.89 47.35 35.40
C ASP A 167 23.63 48.19 35.68
N VAL A 168 22.44 47.70 35.30
CA VAL A 168 21.17 48.32 35.67
C VAL A 168 20.95 48.27 37.17
N ASP A 169 21.15 47.10 37.80
CA ASP A 169 20.98 46.93 39.25
C ASP A 169 22.00 47.80 40.02
N LYS A 170 23.24 47.92 39.52
CA LYS A 170 24.28 48.80 40.07
C LYS A 170 23.89 50.28 39.99
N ASN A 171 23.51 50.77 38.82
CA ASN A 171 23.15 52.19 38.64
C ASN A 171 21.85 52.53 39.38
N LYS A 172 20.91 51.58 39.49
CA LYS A 172 19.72 51.73 40.33
C LYS A 172 20.09 51.98 41.79
N LYS A 173 21.01 51.18 42.34
CA LYS A 173 21.45 51.33 43.73
C LYS A 173 22.08 52.71 43.95
N MET A 174 23.02 53.11 43.08
CA MET A 174 23.66 54.42 43.16
C MET A 174 22.64 55.57 43.08
N TYR A 175 21.68 55.48 42.15
CA TYR A 175 20.60 56.45 42.06
C TYR A 175 19.77 56.53 43.34
N PHE A 176 19.38 55.39 43.92
CA PHE A 176 18.58 55.36 45.15
C PHE A 176 19.35 55.96 46.34
N ASP A 177 20.65 55.65 46.47
CA ASP A 177 21.50 56.18 47.55
C ASP A 177 21.69 57.71 47.43
N GLU A 178 21.98 58.22 46.23
CA GLU A 178 22.17 59.66 45.97
C GLU A 178 20.84 60.44 46.06
N GLU A 179 19.73 59.88 45.55
CA GLU A 179 18.40 60.49 45.65
C GLU A 179 17.92 60.59 47.10
N HIS A 180 18.16 59.55 47.91
CA HIS A 180 17.82 59.55 49.33
C HIS A 180 18.60 60.65 50.09
N THR A 181 19.91 60.76 49.82
CA THR A 181 20.75 61.79 50.42
C THR A 181 20.34 63.20 49.98
N ALA A 182 19.98 63.39 48.70
CA ALA A 182 19.47 64.66 48.18
C ALA A 182 18.11 65.03 48.79
N HIS A 183 17.24 64.04 49.03
CA HIS A 183 15.94 64.24 49.68
C HIS A 183 16.09 64.72 51.12
N ASP A 184 16.96 64.07 51.91
CA ASP A 184 17.24 64.47 53.29
C ASP A 184 17.73 65.91 53.41
N VAL A 185 18.55 66.36 52.45
CA VAL A 185 19.05 67.75 52.44
C VAL A 185 17.99 68.73 51.94
N ARG A 186 17.09 68.33 51.02
CA ARG A 186 15.90 69.11 50.64
C ARG A 186 15.00 69.38 51.85
N ASP A 187 14.71 68.37 52.66
CA ASP A 187 13.89 68.53 53.86
C ASP A 187 14.55 69.46 54.90
N LYS A 188 15.87 69.31 55.11
CA LYS A 188 16.65 70.20 56.01
C LYS A 188 16.68 71.64 55.50
N ALA A 189 16.86 71.85 54.19
CA ALA A 189 16.84 73.18 53.59
C ALA A 189 15.47 73.85 53.79
N LYS A 190 14.39 73.10 53.55
CA LYS A 190 13.01 73.57 53.74
C LYS A 190 12.70 73.94 55.19
N ASP A 191 13.14 73.14 56.16
CA ASP A 191 12.98 73.45 57.60
C ASP A 191 13.74 74.73 58.01
N ILE A 192 14.96 74.93 57.50
CA ILE A 192 15.75 76.13 57.77
C ILE A 192 15.12 77.38 57.12
N GLU A 193 14.63 77.26 55.88
CA GLU A 193 13.91 78.34 55.20
C GLU A 193 12.61 78.72 55.93
N GLU A 194 11.85 77.75 56.44
CA GLU A 194 10.66 78.00 57.24
C GLU A 194 10.98 78.72 58.55
N LYS A 195 12.07 78.34 59.24
CA LYS A 195 12.55 79.02 60.46
C LYS A 195 12.95 80.46 60.20
N LEU A 196 13.60 80.73 59.06
CA LEU A 196 13.94 82.09 58.59
C LEU A 196 12.69 82.92 58.29
N LYS A 197 11.70 82.37 57.58
CA LYS A 197 10.42 83.04 57.25
C LYS A 197 9.60 83.39 58.49
N LYS A 198 9.58 82.50 59.49
CA LYS A 198 8.83 82.70 60.74
C LYS A 198 9.54 83.64 61.74
N LYS A 199 10.75 84.15 61.44
CA LYS A 199 11.63 84.89 62.37
C LYS A 199 11.78 84.23 63.76
N LYS A 200 11.55 82.92 63.86
CA LYS A 200 11.67 82.13 65.10
C LYS A 200 13.06 81.52 65.16
N GLY A 201 14.04 82.32 65.57
CA GLY A 201 15.33 81.79 66.00
C GLY A 201 15.20 81.09 67.35
N SER A 202 15.99 80.03 67.58
CA SER A 202 16.21 79.52 68.93
C SER A 202 16.78 80.63 69.81
N PHE A 203 16.46 80.66 71.11
CA PHE A 203 16.85 81.72 72.06
C PHE A 203 18.36 82.03 72.12
N PHE A 204 19.19 81.14 71.57
CA PHE A 204 20.65 81.27 71.49
C PHE A 204 21.22 81.43 70.06
N GLN A 205 20.40 81.60 69.02
CA GLN A 205 20.85 81.59 67.63
C GLN A 205 20.52 82.90 66.88
N SER A 206 21.56 83.65 66.50
CA SER A 206 21.39 84.94 65.82
C SER A 206 20.87 84.78 64.39
N ILE A 207 20.10 85.76 63.90
CA ILE A 207 19.56 85.79 62.52
C ILE A 207 20.70 85.65 61.48
N THR A 208 21.83 86.31 61.71
CA THR A 208 23.03 86.21 60.85
C THR A 208 23.60 84.79 60.79
N SER A 209 23.60 84.07 61.92
CA SER A 209 24.05 82.67 61.96
C SER A 209 23.11 81.72 61.22
N LEU A 210 21.79 81.97 61.29
CA LEU A 210 20.79 81.22 60.53
C LEU A 210 20.88 81.49 59.02
N GLN A 211 21.15 82.72 58.60
CA GLN A 211 21.39 83.07 57.19
C GLN A 211 22.65 82.38 56.64
N LYS A 212 23.76 82.37 57.40
CA LYS A 212 25.00 81.67 57.00
C LYS A 212 24.78 80.16 56.91
N ASN A 213 24.00 79.58 57.83
CA ASN A 213 23.64 78.16 57.79
C ASN A 213 22.73 77.83 56.60
N SER A 214 21.73 78.66 56.32
CA SER A 214 20.85 78.53 55.14
C SER A 214 21.65 78.56 53.84
N ALA A 215 22.57 79.50 53.67
CA ALA A 215 23.44 79.56 52.50
C ALA A 215 24.30 78.30 52.35
N LYS A 216 24.87 77.78 53.46
CA LYS A 216 25.66 76.54 53.47
C LYS A 216 24.82 75.31 53.11
N VAL A 217 23.61 75.19 53.66
CA VAL A 217 22.71 74.07 53.37
C VAL A 217 22.15 74.15 51.96
N SER A 218 21.87 75.35 51.43
CA SER A 218 21.48 75.56 50.04
C SER A 218 22.58 75.14 49.07
N SER A 219 23.83 75.58 49.29
CA SER A 219 24.96 75.14 48.46
C SER A 219 25.16 73.62 48.50
N ARG A 220 25.00 72.99 49.66
CA ARG A 220 25.06 71.53 49.80
C ARG A 220 23.88 70.83 49.12
N ARG A 221 22.69 71.43 49.14
CA ARG A 221 21.50 70.92 48.41
C ARG A 221 21.80 70.89 46.92
N ASP A 222 22.29 71.99 46.35
CA ASP A 222 22.53 72.10 44.91
C ASP A 222 23.57 71.05 44.44
N GLN A 223 24.64 70.83 45.22
CA GLN A 223 25.64 69.78 44.93
C GLN A 223 25.05 68.37 44.98
N LEU A 224 24.16 68.07 45.92
CA LEU A 224 23.54 66.74 46.04
C LEU A 224 22.42 66.53 45.00
N GLU A 225 21.72 67.58 44.59
CA GLU A 225 20.79 67.52 43.46
C GLU A 225 21.50 67.25 42.14
N GLU A 226 22.66 67.86 41.92
CA GLU A 226 23.50 67.57 40.74
C GLU A 226 23.94 66.10 40.73
N LYS A 227 24.41 65.57 41.87
CA LYS A 227 24.78 64.15 42.00
C LYS A 227 23.61 63.20 41.79
N SER A 228 22.47 63.47 42.41
CA SER A 228 21.24 62.68 42.20
C SER A 228 20.83 62.70 40.73
N THR A 229 20.89 63.87 40.07
CA THR A 229 20.56 64.01 38.65
C THR A 229 21.51 63.22 37.77
N GLY A 230 22.82 63.27 38.04
CA GLY A 230 23.83 62.44 37.36
C GLY A 230 23.54 60.95 37.50
N ALA A 231 23.35 60.47 38.74
CA ALA A 231 23.05 59.06 39.00
C ALA A 231 21.71 58.60 38.38
N ARG A 232 20.70 59.48 38.35
CA ARG A 232 19.41 59.23 37.67
C ARG A 232 19.62 59.08 36.17
N ASN A 233 20.40 59.96 35.55
CA ASN A 233 20.70 59.89 34.13
C ASN A 233 21.44 58.60 33.78
N ASP A 234 22.46 58.22 34.55
CA ASP A 234 23.21 56.97 34.36
C ASP A 234 22.32 55.72 34.49
N TYR A 235 21.35 55.75 35.42
CA TYR A 235 20.36 54.69 35.56
C TYR A 235 19.40 54.62 34.37
N LEU A 236 18.89 55.77 33.90
CA LEU A 236 18.02 55.81 32.71
C LEU A 236 18.75 55.34 31.45
N LEU A 237 20.02 55.71 31.28
CA LEU A 237 20.86 55.27 30.17
C LEU A 237 21.15 53.76 30.23
N SER A 238 21.43 53.20 31.42
CA SER A 238 21.65 51.76 31.54
C SER A 238 20.37 50.96 31.28
N ILE A 239 19.19 51.45 31.71
CA ILE A 239 17.90 50.86 31.34
C ILE A 239 17.72 50.85 29.82
N ALA A 240 18.00 51.96 29.14
CA ALA A 240 17.88 52.05 27.69
C ALA A 240 18.79 51.04 26.98
N ALA A 241 20.05 50.92 27.41
CA ALA A 241 21.01 49.95 26.89
C ALA A 241 20.56 48.50 27.13
N ALA A 242 20.14 48.16 28.34
CA ALA A 242 19.68 46.81 28.69
C ALA A 242 18.42 46.41 27.91
N ASN A 243 17.47 47.33 27.72
CA ASN A 243 16.29 47.08 26.90
C ASN A 243 16.64 46.85 25.43
N ALA A 244 17.60 47.60 24.88
CA ALA A 244 18.09 47.40 23.52
C ALA A 244 18.76 46.03 23.36
N HIS A 245 19.61 45.63 24.31
CA HIS A 245 20.26 44.31 24.34
C HIS A 245 19.21 43.19 24.45
N GLN A 246 18.25 43.30 25.38
CA GLN A 246 17.16 42.33 25.56
C GLN A 246 16.35 42.14 24.27
N ASN A 247 16.05 43.23 23.54
CA ASN A 247 15.34 43.16 22.27
C ASN A 247 16.16 42.44 21.20
N ARG A 248 17.46 42.74 21.10
CA ARG A 248 18.35 42.07 20.14
C ARG A 248 18.50 40.58 20.46
N TYR A 249 18.71 40.23 21.71
CA TYR A 249 18.74 38.85 22.17
C TYR A 249 17.46 38.10 21.75
N PHE A 250 16.30 38.67 22.06
CA PHE A 250 15.01 38.00 21.82
C PHE A 250 14.67 37.87 20.34
N LEU A 251 14.89 38.93 19.55
CA LEU A 251 14.48 38.98 18.14
C LEU A 251 15.52 38.39 17.18
N VAL A 252 16.78 38.30 17.60
CA VAL A 252 17.87 37.86 16.72
C VAL A 252 18.52 36.60 17.26
N GLU A 253 19.09 36.64 18.46
CA GLU A 253 19.94 35.53 18.94
C GLU A 253 19.12 34.28 19.27
N LEU A 254 18.04 34.43 20.03
CA LEU A 254 17.14 33.34 20.36
C LEU A 254 16.49 32.74 19.10
N GLN A 255 16.05 33.59 18.17
CA GLN A 255 15.44 33.14 16.92
C GLN A 255 16.45 32.41 16.02
N SER A 256 17.67 32.94 15.90
CA SER A 256 18.72 32.30 15.11
C SER A 256 19.13 30.95 15.70
N CYS A 257 19.16 30.84 17.03
CA CYS A 257 19.39 29.58 17.73
C CYS A 257 18.29 28.56 17.43
N MET A 258 17.02 28.95 17.53
CA MET A 258 15.88 28.09 17.22
C MET A 258 15.92 27.60 15.76
N GLN A 259 16.11 28.51 14.80
CA GLN A 259 16.17 28.18 13.37
C GLN A 259 17.37 27.27 13.05
N SER A 260 18.55 27.56 13.59
CA SER A 260 19.74 26.73 13.36
C SER A 260 19.56 25.31 13.92
N MET A 261 18.91 25.20 15.08
CA MET A 261 18.63 23.92 15.74
C MET A 261 17.64 23.05 14.97
N GLU A 262 16.79 23.61 14.10
CA GLU A 262 15.86 22.84 13.26
C GLU A 262 16.59 21.92 12.29
N SER A 263 17.71 22.38 11.71
CA SER A 263 18.56 21.60 10.79
C SER A 263 17.77 20.88 9.68
N SER A 264 16.84 21.58 9.04
CA SER A 264 15.95 21.05 7.97
C SER A 264 15.11 19.82 8.35
N VAL A 265 14.85 19.60 9.64
CA VAL A 265 14.09 18.42 10.09
C VAL A 265 12.68 18.35 9.49
N TYR A 266 12.01 19.49 9.33
CA TYR A 266 10.64 19.54 8.80
C TYR A 266 10.59 19.13 7.32
N GLU A 267 11.51 19.64 6.51
CA GLU A 267 11.66 19.30 5.10
C GLU A 267 11.98 17.81 4.95
N LYS A 268 12.95 17.31 5.73
CA LYS A 268 13.36 15.90 5.67
C LYS A 268 12.26 14.93 6.09
N VAL A 269 11.53 15.23 7.16
CA VAL A 269 10.37 14.41 7.56
C VAL A 269 9.30 14.42 6.49
N SER A 270 9.03 15.57 5.86
CA SER A 270 8.09 15.66 4.73
C SER A 270 8.55 14.81 3.53
N GLU A 271 9.84 14.87 3.19
CA GLU A 271 10.45 14.05 2.14
C GLU A 271 10.31 12.54 2.44
N PHE A 272 10.63 12.10 3.66
CA PHE A 272 10.54 10.70 4.05
C PHE A 272 9.11 10.16 3.93
N LEU A 273 8.12 10.90 4.46
CA LEU A 273 6.71 10.51 4.41
C LEU A 273 6.18 10.50 2.97
N THR A 274 6.56 11.50 2.17
CA THR A 274 6.19 11.58 0.75
C THR A 274 6.79 10.43 -0.05
N LEU A 275 8.06 10.12 0.18
CA LEU A 275 8.75 9.00 -0.48
C LEU A 275 8.10 7.67 -0.12
N MET A 276 7.74 7.48 1.15
CA MET A 276 7.01 6.29 1.61
C MET A 276 5.70 6.14 0.84
N GLY A 277 4.85 7.17 0.84
CA GLY A 277 3.57 7.14 0.13
C GLY A 277 3.73 6.91 -1.38
N ARG A 278 4.65 7.62 -2.03
CA ARG A 278 4.89 7.49 -3.48
C ARG A 278 5.36 6.09 -3.86
N THR A 279 6.31 5.53 -3.10
CA THR A 279 6.86 4.20 -3.39
C THR A 279 5.78 3.12 -3.23
N GLU A 280 4.94 3.20 -2.20
CA GLU A 280 3.80 2.28 -2.02
C GLU A 280 2.74 2.41 -3.11
N LEU A 281 2.47 3.63 -3.59
CA LEU A 281 1.55 3.80 -4.72
C LEU A 281 2.10 3.15 -6.00
N LEU A 282 3.42 3.18 -6.21
CA LEU A 282 4.06 2.51 -7.33
C LEU A 282 3.97 0.98 -7.21
N THR A 283 4.17 0.40 -6.02
CA THR A 283 4.03 -1.05 -5.80
C THR A 283 2.57 -1.50 -5.99
N CYS A 284 1.60 -0.70 -5.54
CA CYS A 284 0.17 -0.92 -5.80
C CYS A 284 -0.17 -0.89 -7.30
N SER A 285 0.36 0.09 -8.04
CA SER A 285 0.15 0.19 -9.48
C SER A 285 0.77 -1.00 -10.24
N ALA A 286 1.98 -1.42 -9.86
CA ALA A 286 2.60 -2.62 -10.41
C ALA A 286 1.75 -3.87 -10.12
N THR A 287 1.24 -3.99 -8.89
CA THR A 287 0.35 -5.08 -8.47
C THR A 287 -0.93 -5.12 -9.30
N GLN A 288 -1.59 -3.98 -9.48
CA GLN A 288 -2.79 -3.86 -10.30
C GLN A 288 -2.51 -4.29 -11.76
N HIS A 289 -1.42 -3.84 -12.35
CA HIS A 289 -1.05 -4.20 -13.72
C HIS A 289 -0.80 -5.71 -13.88
N SER A 290 0.00 -6.30 -12.99
CA SER A 290 0.33 -7.73 -13.01
C SER A 290 -0.91 -8.61 -12.85
N PHE A 291 -1.79 -8.31 -11.89
CA PHE A 291 -3.02 -9.09 -11.71
C PHE A 291 -4.06 -8.81 -12.80
N GLY A 292 -4.09 -7.61 -13.38
CA GLY A 292 -4.89 -7.30 -14.56
C GLY A 292 -4.49 -8.20 -15.73
N LYS A 293 -3.20 -8.26 -16.05
CA LYS A 293 -2.66 -9.14 -17.11
C LYS A 293 -3.03 -10.62 -16.89
N ILE A 294 -2.85 -11.14 -15.68
CA ILE A 294 -3.22 -12.52 -15.34
C ILE A 294 -4.71 -12.77 -15.61
N ARG A 295 -5.58 -11.88 -15.10
CA ARG A 295 -7.04 -12.00 -15.28
C ARG A 295 -7.41 -12.00 -16.75
N ASP A 296 -6.87 -11.05 -17.51
CA ASP A 296 -7.24 -10.85 -18.91
C ASP A 296 -6.79 -12.05 -19.77
N GLN A 297 -5.61 -12.62 -19.50
CA GLN A 297 -5.18 -13.87 -20.16
C GLN A 297 -6.04 -15.06 -19.75
N ALA A 298 -6.40 -15.19 -18.47
CA ALA A 298 -7.23 -16.29 -17.99
C ALA A 298 -8.64 -16.29 -18.61
N GLN A 299 -9.20 -15.11 -18.90
CA GLN A 299 -10.50 -14.98 -19.57
C GLN A 299 -10.51 -15.46 -21.03
N GLN A 300 -9.33 -15.60 -21.65
CA GLN A 300 -9.21 -16.07 -23.04
C GLN A 300 -9.10 -17.60 -23.13
N LEU A 301 -9.09 -18.32 -22.00
CA LEU A 301 -8.99 -19.78 -21.99
C LEU A 301 -10.25 -20.41 -22.56
N THR A 302 -10.08 -21.16 -23.66
CA THR A 302 -11.13 -21.95 -24.30
C THR A 302 -10.70 -23.40 -24.46
N ARG A 303 -11.66 -24.32 -24.40
CA ARG A 303 -11.41 -25.76 -24.59
C ARG A 303 -10.83 -26.02 -25.98
N GLU A 304 -11.41 -25.38 -27.00
CA GLU A 304 -11.08 -25.55 -28.40
C GLU A 304 -9.64 -25.14 -28.68
N TYR A 305 -9.20 -23.98 -28.18
CA TYR A 305 -7.83 -23.52 -28.35
C TYR A 305 -6.82 -24.44 -27.65
N ASN A 306 -7.10 -24.87 -26.41
CA ASN A 306 -6.22 -25.79 -25.70
C ASN A 306 -6.08 -27.15 -26.42
N LEU A 307 -7.16 -27.67 -27.01
CA LEU A 307 -7.10 -28.87 -27.84
C LEU A 307 -6.25 -28.67 -29.10
N GLN A 308 -6.35 -27.50 -29.76
CA GLN A 308 -5.50 -27.19 -30.91
C GLN A 308 -4.02 -27.15 -30.53
N CYS A 309 -3.65 -26.54 -29.39
CA CYS A 309 -2.28 -26.56 -28.89
C CYS A 309 -1.80 -28.00 -28.57
N LEU A 310 -2.69 -28.84 -28.02
CA LEU A 310 -2.39 -30.25 -27.80
C LEU A 310 -2.18 -31.02 -29.10
N TYR A 311 -2.97 -30.78 -30.14
CA TYR A 311 -2.75 -31.40 -31.45
C TYR A 311 -1.45 -30.94 -32.11
N LEU A 312 -1.06 -29.69 -31.91
CA LEU A 312 0.24 -29.18 -32.37
C LEU A 312 1.39 -29.90 -31.66
N TYR A 313 1.28 -30.08 -30.34
CA TYR A 313 2.33 -30.70 -29.53
C TYR A 313 2.36 -32.24 -29.64
N TYR A 314 1.20 -32.88 -29.82
CA TYR A 314 1.02 -34.31 -30.02
C TYR A 314 0.30 -34.59 -31.36
N PRO A 315 0.99 -34.49 -32.50
CA PRO A 315 0.37 -34.59 -33.83
C PRO A 315 -0.39 -35.91 -34.07
N VAL A 316 0.04 -37.00 -33.44
CA VAL A 316 -0.62 -38.31 -33.52
C VAL A 316 -2.09 -38.27 -33.08
N LEU A 317 -2.46 -37.34 -32.18
CA LEU A 317 -3.84 -37.19 -31.72
C LEU A 317 -4.78 -36.59 -32.79
N LYS A 318 -4.22 -35.99 -33.85
CA LYS A 318 -4.96 -35.51 -35.03
C LYS A 318 -4.82 -36.47 -36.22
N GLN A 319 -4.03 -37.53 -36.10
CA GLN A 319 -3.83 -38.48 -37.19
C GLN A 319 -5.12 -39.26 -37.45
N HIS A 320 -5.64 -39.10 -38.65
CA HIS A 320 -6.81 -39.82 -39.14
C HIS A 320 -6.36 -40.81 -40.21
N ILE A 321 -6.69 -42.09 -40.03
CA ILE A 321 -6.31 -43.16 -40.95
C ILE A 321 -7.56 -43.61 -41.70
N GLN A 322 -7.43 -43.73 -43.01
CA GLN A 322 -8.39 -44.38 -43.89
C GLN A 322 -7.70 -45.57 -44.55
N TYR A 323 -8.46 -46.61 -44.84
CA TYR A 323 -7.97 -47.81 -45.50
C TYR A 323 -8.40 -47.77 -46.96
N GLU A 324 -7.48 -48.03 -47.87
CA GLU A 324 -7.73 -48.02 -49.31
C GLU A 324 -7.82 -49.46 -49.83
N TYR A 325 -8.55 -49.66 -50.94
CA TYR A 325 -8.60 -50.93 -51.64
C TYR A 325 -7.25 -51.19 -52.33
N GLU A 326 -6.63 -52.34 -52.05
CA GLU A 326 -5.39 -52.77 -52.69
C GLU A 326 -5.72 -53.81 -53.78
N PRO A 327 -5.68 -53.47 -55.08
CA PRO A 327 -6.06 -54.38 -56.16
C PRO A 327 -5.05 -55.52 -56.29
N CYS A 328 -5.55 -56.76 -56.28
CA CYS A 328 -4.76 -57.95 -56.59
C CYS A 328 -4.57 -58.06 -58.10
N ASP A 329 -3.35 -58.25 -58.58
CA ASP A 329 -3.02 -58.39 -60.01
C ASP A 329 -3.58 -57.27 -60.93
N ASN A 330 -3.71 -56.05 -60.40
CA ASN A 330 -4.33 -54.90 -61.09
C ASN A 330 -5.81 -55.13 -61.46
N ASP A 331 -6.58 -55.81 -60.62
CA ASP A 331 -8.04 -55.90 -60.75
C ASP A 331 -8.64 -54.49 -60.91
N PRO A 332 -9.30 -54.19 -62.04
CA PRO A 332 -9.89 -52.88 -62.29
C PRO A 332 -11.20 -52.65 -61.54
N VAL A 333 -11.74 -53.67 -60.84
CA VAL A 333 -13.01 -53.60 -60.14
C VAL A 333 -12.80 -53.17 -58.67
N ASP A 334 -13.13 -51.93 -58.36
CA ASP A 334 -13.01 -51.32 -57.03
C ASP A 334 -14.38 -51.06 -56.34
N THR A 335 -15.47 -51.46 -56.99
CA THR A 335 -16.84 -51.34 -56.49
C THR A 335 -17.50 -52.70 -56.34
N VAL A 336 -18.55 -52.79 -55.50
CA VAL A 336 -19.35 -54.02 -55.41
C VAL A 336 -20.11 -54.23 -56.72
N THR A 337 -19.97 -55.42 -57.32
CA THR A 337 -20.64 -55.79 -58.59
C THR A 337 -21.77 -56.79 -58.37
N MET A 338 -22.73 -56.78 -59.29
CA MET A 338 -23.95 -57.60 -59.23
C MET A 338 -24.23 -58.37 -60.53
N ASP A 339 -23.18 -58.67 -61.29
CA ASP A 339 -23.31 -59.21 -62.66
C ASP A 339 -23.76 -60.68 -62.70
N HIS A 340 -23.71 -61.38 -61.56
CA HIS A 340 -24.09 -62.79 -61.43
C HIS A 340 -25.31 -62.95 -60.51
N GLU A 341 -26.31 -63.73 -60.94
CA GLU A 341 -27.57 -63.94 -60.21
C GLU A 341 -27.34 -64.51 -58.79
N SER A 342 -26.37 -65.40 -58.61
CA SER A 342 -25.99 -65.95 -57.29
C SER A 342 -25.40 -64.88 -56.36
N VAL A 343 -24.68 -63.91 -56.91
CA VAL A 343 -24.12 -62.76 -56.17
C VAL A 343 -25.23 -61.81 -55.76
N VAL A 344 -26.19 -61.51 -56.65
CA VAL A 344 -27.38 -60.69 -56.34
C VAL A 344 -28.15 -61.26 -55.14
N GLN A 345 -28.41 -62.57 -55.14
CA GLN A 345 -29.10 -63.23 -54.03
C GLN A 345 -28.32 -63.16 -52.72
N THR A 346 -26.99 -63.34 -52.78
CA THR A 346 -26.11 -63.27 -51.60
C THR A 346 -26.07 -61.86 -51.02
N LEU A 347 -25.91 -60.84 -51.87
CA LEU A 347 -25.90 -59.44 -51.45
C LEU A 347 -27.26 -58.99 -50.91
N ALA A 348 -28.37 -59.52 -51.43
CA ALA A 348 -29.71 -59.29 -50.89
C ALA A 348 -29.88 -59.84 -49.47
N GLN A 349 -29.36 -61.04 -49.21
CA GLN A 349 -29.35 -61.62 -47.86
C GLN A 349 -28.48 -60.80 -46.90
N GLU A 350 -27.29 -60.38 -47.34
CA GLU A 350 -26.40 -59.53 -46.55
C GLU A 350 -27.01 -58.17 -46.26
N ALA A 351 -27.68 -57.53 -47.22
CA ALA A 351 -28.36 -56.27 -47.01
C ALA A 351 -29.50 -56.38 -45.98
N ARG A 352 -30.35 -57.42 -46.09
CA ARG A 352 -31.38 -57.71 -45.07
C ARG A 352 -30.77 -57.92 -43.69
N ARG A 353 -29.67 -58.69 -43.62
CA ARG A 353 -28.93 -58.94 -42.38
C ARG A 353 -28.42 -57.64 -41.74
N TRP A 354 -27.80 -56.75 -42.52
CA TRP A 354 -27.28 -55.49 -42.01
C TRP A 354 -28.41 -54.52 -41.63
N ALA A 355 -29.48 -54.44 -42.40
CA ALA A 355 -30.68 -53.66 -42.09
C ALA A 355 -31.31 -54.07 -40.74
N THR A 356 -31.56 -55.36 -40.52
CA THR A 356 -32.09 -55.87 -39.24
C THR A 356 -31.15 -55.54 -38.07
N ARG A 357 -29.83 -55.60 -38.27
CA ARG A 357 -28.86 -55.22 -37.24
C ARG A 357 -28.89 -53.72 -36.94
N VAL A 358 -29.03 -52.84 -37.95
CA VAL A 358 -29.18 -51.39 -37.73
C VAL A 358 -30.40 -51.07 -36.86
N VAL A 359 -31.55 -51.70 -37.15
CA VAL A 359 -32.77 -51.52 -36.34
C VAL A 359 -32.55 -52.00 -34.91
N ARG A 360 -31.94 -53.18 -34.73
CA ARG A 360 -31.61 -53.71 -33.40
C ARG A 360 -30.67 -52.79 -32.62
N GLU A 361 -29.56 -52.35 -33.21
CA GLU A 361 -28.62 -51.45 -32.54
C GLU A 361 -29.27 -50.10 -32.20
N THR A 362 -30.14 -49.59 -33.07
CA THR A 362 -30.91 -48.35 -32.81
C THR A 362 -31.85 -48.52 -31.62
N ALA A 363 -32.53 -49.66 -31.50
CA ALA A 363 -33.38 -49.96 -30.35
C ALA A 363 -32.56 -50.08 -29.04
N LEU A 364 -31.38 -50.73 -29.10
CA LEU A 364 -30.47 -50.84 -27.96
C LEU A 364 -29.95 -49.48 -27.47
N VAL A 365 -29.55 -48.59 -28.39
CA VAL A 365 -29.14 -47.22 -28.04
C VAL A 365 -30.29 -46.47 -27.39
N ARG A 366 -31.50 -46.55 -27.96
CA ARG A 366 -32.69 -45.89 -27.42
C ARG A 366 -33.01 -46.36 -26.00
N ASP A 367 -32.99 -47.67 -25.77
CA ASP A 367 -33.32 -48.25 -24.47
C ASP A 367 -32.23 -47.97 -23.43
N ALA A 368 -30.95 -48.06 -23.81
CA ALA A 368 -29.85 -47.70 -22.93
C ALA A 368 -29.88 -46.21 -22.57
N THR A 369 -30.17 -45.33 -23.54
CA THR A 369 -30.33 -43.88 -23.31
C THR A 369 -31.47 -43.60 -22.33
N ARG A 370 -32.62 -44.28 -22.47
CA ARG A 370 -33.74 -44.15 -21.53
C ARG A 370 -33.32 -44.55 -20.09
N LYS A 371 -32.60 -45.66 -19.95
CA LYS A 371 -32.08 -46.14 -18.65
C LYS A 371 -31.05 -45.18 -18.05
N ILE A 372 -30.19 -44.57 -18.86
CA ILE A 372 -29.23 -43.54 -18.38
C ILE A 372 -29.97 -42.38 -17.75
N HIS A 373 -31.00 -41.83 -18.40
CA HIS A 373 -31.78 -40.72 -17.84
C HIS A 373 -32.46 -41.10 -16.52
N LEU A 374 -32.98 -42.33 -16.43
CA LEU A 374 -33.59 -42.84 -15.19
C LEU A 374 -32.57 -42.93 -14.05
N TYR A 375 -31.41 -43.54 -14.29
CA TYR A 375 -30.36 -43.70 -13.27
C TYR A 375 -29.68 -42.38 -12.90
N GLN A 376 -29.56 -41.44 -13.85
CA GLN A 376 -29.12 -40.07 -13.55
C GLN A 376 -30.11 -39.36 -12.61
N ALA A 377 -31.41 -39.43 -12.89
CA ALA A 377 -32.42 -38.83 -12.02
C ALA A 377 -32.42 -39.45 -10.61
N MET A 378 -32.26 -40.78 -10.50
CA MET A 378 -32.13 -41.47 -9.20
C MET A 378 -30.88 -41.03 -8.43
N ARG A 379 -29.74 -40.92 -9.11
CA ARG A 379 -28.49 -40.45 -8.53
C ARG A 379 -28.61 -38.99 -8.06
N ASP A 380 -29.20 -38.13 -8.89
CA ASP A 380 -29.39 -36.71 -8.56
C ASP A 380 -30.38 -36.54 -7.40
N ALA A 381 -31.29 -37.50 -7.19
CA ALA A 381 -32.14 -37.62 -6.00
C ALA A 381 -31.43 -38.23 -4.77
N GLY A 382 -30.12 -38.47 -4.84
CA GLY A 382 -29.29 -38.93 -3.72
C GLY A 382 -29.22 -40.45 -3.53
N GLN A 383 -29.75 -41.23 -4.47
CA GLN A 383 -29.67 -42.70 -4.40
C GLN A 383 -28.29 -43.19 -4.86
N LYS A 384 -27.79 -44.25 -4.23
CA LYS A 384 -26.52 -44.91 -4.61
C LYS A 384 -26.72 -46.17 -5.45
N VAL A 385 -27.86 -46.83 -5.28
CA VAL A 385 -28.25 -48.08 -5.95
C VAL A 385 -29.68 -47.95 -6.44
N ASP A 386 -30.06 -48.79 -7.39
CA ASP A 386 -31.45 -48.89 -7.88
C ASP A 386 -32.35 -49.43 -6.74
N PRO A 387 -33.41 -48.73 -6.31
CA PRO A 387 -34.31 -49.21 -5.26
C PRO A 387 -35.00 -50.54 -5.59
N ASN A 388 -35.14 -50.87 -6.88
CA ASN A 388 -35.71 -52.14 -7.33
C ASN A 388 -34.66 -53.26 -7.37
N ASP A 389 -33.38 -52.93 -7.19
CA ASP A 389 -32.28 -53.89 -7.06
C ASP A 389 -31.25 -53.42 -6.02
N PRO A 390 -31.61 -53.45 -4.71
CA PRO A 390 -30.78 -52.89 -3.64
C PRO A 390 -29.43 -53.60 -3.45
N ASN A 391 -29.32 -54.85 -3.91
CA ASN A 391 -28.09 -55.65 -3.83
C ASN A 391 -27.25 -55.56 -5.12
N GLY A 392 -27.71 -54.80 -6.12
CA GLY A 392 -27.04 -54.69 -7.40
C GLY A 392 -25.91 -53.64 -7.41
N PRO A 393 -25.24 -53.48 -8.56
CA PRO A 393 -24.15 -52.51 -8.71
C PRO A 393 -24.63 -51.07 -8.48
N GLU A 394 -23.71 -50.22 -8.01
CA GLU A 394 -23.96 -48.79 -7.84
C GLU A 394 -24.41 -48.13 -9.15
N LEU A 395 -25.20 -47.06 -9.03
CA LEU A 395 -25.76 -46.35 -10.18
C LEU A 395 -24.67 -45.84 -11.13
N GLU A 396 -23.51 -45.40 -10.63
CA GLU A 396 -22.40 -44.97 -11.49
C GLU A 396 -21.84 -46.13 -12.33
N VAL A 397 -21.70 -47.32 -11.75
CA VAL A 397 -21.26 -48.53 -12.48
C VAL A 397 -22.27 -48.87 -13.59
N ARG A 398 -23.57 -48.85 -13.28
CA ARG A 398 -24.62 -49.09 -14.28
C ARG A 398 -24.63 -48.03 -15.38
N LEU A 399 -24.41 -46.76 -15.03
CA LEU A 399 -24.31 -45.66 -15.99
C LEU A 399 -23.13 -45.87 -16.95
N ASP A 400 -21.98 -46.30 -16.44
CA ASP A 400 -20.80 -46.60 -17.26
C ASP A 400 -21.02 -47.81 -18.18
N GLU A 401 -21.68 -48.87 -17.70
CA GLU A 401 -22.06 -50.02 -18.52
C GLU A 401 -23.03 -49.64 -19.65
N LEU A 402 -24.00 -48.76 -19.36
CA LEU A 402 -24.94 -48.25 -20.36
C LEU A 402 -24.24 -47.34 -21.38
N ARG A 403 -23.33 -46.46 -20.95
CA ARG A 403 -22.49 -45.64 -21.84
C ARG A 403 -21.63 -46.53 -22.76
N ALA A 404 -21.05 -47.60 -22.21
CA ALA A 404 -20.29 -48.57 -23.01
C ALA A 404 -21.17 -49.33 -24.00
N THR A 405 -22.41 -49.62 -23.61
CA THR A 405 -23.41 -50.24 -24.50
C THR A 405 -23.77 -49.32 -25.66
N ILE A 406 -24.10 -48.06 -25.37
CA ILE A 406 -24.38 -47.04 -26.40
C ILE A 406 -23.20 -46.93 -27.36
N ARG A 407 -21.97 -46.75 -26.84
CA ARG A 407 -20.76 -46.68 -27.67
C ARG A 407 -20.62 -47.88 -28.61
N ARG A 408 -20.76 -49.11 -28.10
CA ARG A 408 -20.63 -50.34 -28.91
C ARG A 408 -21.71 -50.45 -29.97
N SER A 409 -22.95 -50.10 -29.62
CA SER A 409 -24.09 -50.14 -30.54
C SER A 409 -24.01 -49.07 -31.60
N GLU A 410 -23.66 -47.83 -31.27
CA GLU A 410 -23.41 -46.75 -32.24
C GLU A 410 -22.26 -47.09 -33.18
N THR A 411 -21.15 -47.61 -32.66
CA THR A 411 -20.02 -48.08 -33.50
C THR A 411 -20.47 -49.18 -34.46
N SER A 412 -21.29 -50.12 -33.99
CA SER A 412 -21.80 -51.22 -34.83
C SER A 412 -22.77 -50.71 -35.89
N LYS A 413 -23.68 -49.80 -35.50
CA LYS A 413 -24.63 -49.15 -36.38
C LYS A 413 -23.93 -48.43 -37.54
N VAL A 414 -22.97 -47.55 -37.27
CA VAL A 414 -22.23 -46.82 -38.32
C VAL A 414 -21.52 -47.78 -39.28
N LYS A 415 -20.92 -48.87 -38.76
CA LYS A 415 -20.31 -49.92 -39.60
C LYS A 415 -21.32 -50.65 -40.50
N TYR A 416 -22.55 -50.85 -40.05
CA TYR A 416 -23.59 -51.52 -40.84
C TYR A 416 -24.21 -50.56 -41.86
N GLU A 417 -24.44 -49.31 -41.48
CA GLU A 417 -24.90 -48.23 -42.36
C GLU A 417 -23.92 -48.01 -43.51
N ALA A 418 -22.60 -47.94 -43.24
CA ALA A 418 -21.58 -47.81 -44.28
C ALA A 418 -21.58 -48.99 -45.28
N ARG A 419 -21.84 -50.22 -44.81
CA ARG A 419 -21.98 -51.39 -45.72
C ARG A 419 -23.23 -51.29 -46.59
N LEU A 420 -24.35 -50.90 -45.99
CA LEU A 420 -25.61 -50.69 -46.72
C LEU A 420 -25.48 -49.56 -47.75
N GLU A 421 -24.74 -48.51 -47.42
CA GLU A 421 -24.43 -47.42 -48.36
C GLU A 421 -23.58 -47.90 -49.54
N CYS A 422 -22.56 -48.73 -49.29
CA CYS A 422 -21.77 -49.36 -50.36
C CYS A 422 -22.63 -50.22 -51.30
N LEU A 423 -23.54 -51.03 -50.75
CA LEU A 423 -24.49 -51.84 -51.54
C LEU A 423 -25.47 -50.96 -52.33
N ARG A 424 -25.98 -49.89 -51.73
CA ARG A 424 -26.89 -48.94 -52.38
C ARG A 424 -26.20 -48.27 -53.58
N ASN A 425 -24.96 -47.82 -53.41
CA ASN A 425 -24.18 -47.18 -54.47
C ASN A 425 -23.90 -48.14 -55.65
N SER A 426 -24.02 -49.45 -55.42
CA SER A 426 -23.81 -50.49 -56.43
C SER A 426 -25.10 -50.87 -57.18
N GLY A 427 -26.22 -50.23 -56.86
CA GLY A 427 -27.52 -50.47 -57.49
C GLY A 427 -28.39 -51.53 -56.80
N ALA A 428 -28.00 -52.03 -55.63
CA ALA A 428 -28.81 -52.99 -54.88
C ALA A 428 -30.08 -52.31 -54.31
N PRO A 429 -31.26 -52.97 -54.30
CA PRO A 429 -32.51 -52.38 -53.80
C PRO A 429 -32.59 -52.33 -52.26
N VAL A 430 -31.58 -51.69 -51.65
CA VAL A 430 -31.41 -51.56 -50.19
C VAL A 430 -32.62 -50.91 -49.53
N ASP A 431 -33.25 -49.94 -50.18
CA ASP A 431 -34.36 -49.19 -49.60
C ASP A 431 -35.67 -49.98 -49.59
N GLU A 432 -35.84 -50.96 -50.49
CA GLU A 432 -36.97 -51.89 -50.44
C GLU A 432 -36.80 -52.85 -49.25
N TRP A 433 -35.60 -53.34 -49.03
CA TRP A 433 -35.30 -54.23 -47.90
C TRP A 433 -35.36 -53.53 -46.54
N LEU A 434 -34.97 -52.25 -46.46
CA LEU A 434 -35.15 -51.46 -45.24
C LEU A 434 -36.63 -51.30 -44.88
N LYS A 435 -37.50 -51.04 -45.87
CA LYS A 435 -38.95 -50.98 -45.66
C LYS A 435 -39.53 -52.32 -45.19
N GLU A 436 -39.08 -53.44 -45.75
CA GLU A 436 -39.49 -54.78 -45.30
C GLU A 436 -39.08 -55.05 -43.84
N VAL A 437 -37.87 -54.63 -43.45
CA VAL A 437 -37.36 -54.81 -42.08
C VAL A 437 -38.10 -53.90 -41.08
N ASP A 438 -38.44 -52.67 -41.46
CA ASP A 438 -39.26 -51.78 -40.62
C ASP A 438 -40.65 -52.36 -40.37
N LEU A 439 -41.28 -52.98 -41.37
CA LEU A 439 -42.56 -53.67 -41.22
C LEU A 439 -42.47 -54.87 -40.27
N LEU A 440 -41.37 -55.63 -40.33
CA LEU A 440 -41.10 -56.75 -39.43
C LEU A 440 -40.80 -56.28 -37.99
N ALA A 441 -40.07 -55.18 -37.84
CA ALA A 441 -39.76 -54.60 -36.53
C ALA A 441 -41.01 -54.05 -35.82
N VAL A 442 -42.01 -53.56 -36.56
CA VAL A 442 -43.32 -53.16 -36.03
C VAL A 442 -44.12 -54.39 -35.56
N GLN A 443 -44.05 -55.52 -36.28
CA GLN A 443 -44.75 -56.75 -35.91
C GLN A 443 -44.22 -57.40 -34.60
N ASP A 444 -42.91 -57.33 -34.33
CA ASP A 444 -42.33 -57.85 -33.08
C ASP A 444 -42.59 -56.96 -31.84
N THR A 445 -43.13 -55.75 -32.02
CA THR A 445 -43.52 -54.85 -30.91
C THR A 445 -44.98 -55.00 -30.44
N LEU A 446 -45.80 -55.79 -31.14
CA LEU A 446 -47.15 -56.14 -30.68
C LEU A 446 -47.07 -57.32 -29.70
N PRO A 447 -47.63 -57.22 -28.48
CA PRO A 447 -47.56 -58.31 -27.52
C PRO A 447 -48.29 -59.54 -28.07
N ARG A 448 -47.58 -60.67 -28.21
CA ARG A 448 -48.21 -61.97 -28.43
C ARG A 448 -49.08 -62.26 -27.20
N SER A 449 -50.40 -62.19 -27.37
CA SER A 449 -51.39 -62.60 -26.37
C SER A 449 -51.20 -64.09 -26.06
N SER A 450 -50.50 -64.41 -24.98
CA SER A 450 -50.52 -65.74 -24.40
C SER A 450 -51.81 -65.92 -23.59
N SER A 451 -52.85 -66.37 -24.28
CA SER A 451 -54.10 -66.80 -23.66
C SER A 451 -53.93 -68.20 -23.06
N LEU A 452 -53.82 -68.24 -21.73
CA LEU A 452 -54.33 -69.20 -20.73
C LEU A 452 -54.33 -70.72 -21.02
N LEU A 453 -53.93 -71.50 -20.00
CA LEU A 453 -54.85 -72.47 -19.38
C LEU A 453 -54.40 -72.81 -17.95
N SER A 454 -55.32 -72.56 -17.02
CA SER A 454 -55.32 -72.98 -15.63
C SER A 454 -55.72 -74.45 -15.52
N VAL A 455 -54.97 -75.24 -14.75
CA VAL A 455 -55.43 -76.19 -13.70
C VAL A 455 -54.31 -76.32 -12.68
#